data_AF-A0A353P9Y2-F1
#
_entry.id   AF-A0A353P9Y2-F1
#
_cell.length_a   1.000
_cell.length_b   1.000
_cell.length_c   1.000
_cell.angle_alpha   90.00
_cell.angle_beta   90.00
_cell.angle_gamma   90.00
#
_symmetry.space_group_name_H-M   'P 1'
#
loop_
_entity.id
_entity.type
_entity.pdbx_description
1 polymer ?
#
loop_
_entity_poly.entity_id
_entity_poly.type
_entity_poly.pdbx_seq_one_letter_code
_entity_poly.pdbx_strand_id
1 'polypeptide(L)'
;MPGVSGLADIDAQRSTTLEVGSRGEWQALSWDASLYRSWVRDELMFTALGDGGQSAVLNADKTIHQGIELGVGTRLAEFDGQSLT
;
A
#
# COMPACT_ATOMS: atom_id res chain seq x y z
N MET A 1 -20.46 -24.89 -18.94
CA MET A 1 -19.04 -24.61 -19.24
C MET A 1 -18.86 -24.68 -20.75
N PRO A 2 -18.73 -23.53 -21.44
CA PRO A 2 -17.39 -23.15 -21.88
C PRO A 2 -17.14 -21.63 -21.97
N GLY A 3 -15.91 -21.27 -21.63
CA GLY A 3 -15.30 -19.95 -21.73
C GLY A 3 -13.83 -20.09 -21.35
N VAL A 4 -13.11 -20.98 -22.05
CA VAL A 4 -11.64 -21.10 -21.92
C VAL A 4 -10.97 -20.24 -22.99
N SER A 5 -11.14 -18.92 -22.87
CA SER A 5 -10.08 -18.00 -23.29
C SER A 5 -9.13 -17.91 -22.10
N GLY A 6 -7.81 -17.98 -22.30
CA GLY A 6 -6.80 -18.02 -21.24
C GLY A 6 -6.69 -16.77 -20.35
N LEU A 7 -7.75 -15.99 -20.22
CA LEU A 7 -7.91 -14.88 -19.31
C LEU A 7 -9.25 -15.13 -18.59
N ALA A 8 -9.23 -15.23 -17.26
CA ALA A 8 -10.47 -15.23 -16.48
C ALA A 8 -11.31 -14.01 -16.88
N ASP A 9 -12.63 -14.16 -17.02
CA ASP A 9 -13.55 -13.04 -17.22
C ASP A 9 -13.55 -12.21 -15.93
N ILE A 10 -12.69 -11.18 -15.89
CA ILE A 10 -12.43 -10.37 -14.72
C ILE A 10 -12.82 -8.92 -14.95
N ASP A 11 -13.41 -8.32 -13.93
CA ASP A 11 -13.73 -6.91 -13.88
C ASP A 11 -12.52 -6.07 -13.46
N ALA A 12 -12.52 -4.80 -13.85
CA ALA A 12 -11.50 -3.86 -13.41
C ALA A 12 -11.64 -3.54 -11.92
N GLN A 13 -10.58 -3.80 -11.16
CA GLN A 13 -10.47 -3.45 -9.74
C GLN A 13 -10.59 -1.93 -9.54
N ARG A 14 -11.38 -1.53 -8.54
CA ARG A 14 -11.59 -0.13 -8.16
C ARG A 14 -11.41 0.03 -6.66
N SER A 15 -10.85 1.16 -6.24
CA SER A 15 -10.75 1.49 -4.82
C SER A 15 -11.11 2.94 -4.53
N THR A 16 -11.69 3.16 -3.36
CA THR A 16 -11.76 4.47 -2.71
C THR A 16 -10.95 4.42 -1.42
N THR A 17 -9.97 5.30 -1.30
CA THR A 17 -9.10 5.41 -0.12
C THR A 17 -9.34 6.72 0.61
N LEU A 18 -9.48 6.63 1.94
CA LEU A 18 -9.41 7.76 2.84
C LEU A 18 -8.09 7.68 3.62
N GLU A 19 -7.36 8.78 3.62
CA GLU A 19 -6.08 8.93 4.33
C GLU A 19 -6.11 10.18 5.19
N VAL A 20 -5.61 10.06 6.42
CA VAL A 20 -5.44 11.17 7.36
C VAL A 20 -4.07 11.06 7.98
N GLY A 21 -3.30 12.15 7.92
CA GLY A 21 -1.93 12.14 8.42
C GLY A 21 -1.43 13.52 8.81
N SER A 22 -0.22 13.52 9.36
CA SER A 22 0.54 14.73 9.66
C SER A 22 1.99 14.53 9.26
N ARG A 23 2.61 15.59 8.74
CA ARG A 23 4.06 15.65 8.55
C ARG A 23 4.60 16.95 9.13
N GLY A 24 5.83 16.93 9.60
CA GLY A 24 6.45 18.12 10.14
C GLY A 24 7.90 17.94 10.52
N GLU A 25 8.49 19.06 10.89
CA GLU A 25 9.86 19.14 11.37
C GLU A 25 9.90 20.00 12.63
N TRP A 26 10.72 19.59 13.59
CA TRP A 26 10.99 20.34 14.79
C TRP A 26 12.45 20.15 15.22
N GLN A 27 13.22 21.24 15.17
CA GLN A 27 14.66 21.24 15.40
C GLN A 27 15.37 20.26 14.45
N ALA A 28 16.09 19.27 15.00
CA ALA A 28 16.75 18.23 14.24
C ALA A 28 15.81 17.08 13.84
N LEU A 29 14.58 17.00 14.37
CA LEU A 29 13.66 15.88 14.19
C LEU A 29 12.67 16.16 13.05
N SER A 30 12.40 15.16 12.20
CA SER A 30 11.30 15.18 11.23
C SER A 30 10.39 13.96 11.39
N TRP A 31 9.12 14.12 11.03
CA TRP A 31 8.16 13.02 11.02
C TRP A 31 7.23 13.08 9.81
N ASP A 32 6.74 11.90 9.45
CA ASP A 32 5.68 11.67 8.49
C ASP A 32 4.84 10.50 9.02
N ALA A 33 3.56 10.72 9.30
CA ALA A 33 2.69 9.71 9.87
C ALA A 33 1.31 9.77 9.24
N SER A 34 0.79 8.64 8.77
CA SER A 34 -0.53 8.54 8.17
C SER A 34 -1.29 7.30 8.64
N LEU A 35 -2.62 7.42 8.64
CA LEU A 35 -3.58 6.34 8.78
C LEU A 35 -4.38 6.27 7.49
N TYR A 36 -4.59 5.07 6.95
CA TYR A 36 -5.40 4.90 5.76
C TYR A 36 -6.44 3.78 5.90
N ARG A 37 -7.55 3.94 5.18
CA ARG A 37 -8.55 2.90 4.93
C ARG A 37 -9.01 2.98 3.48
N SER A 38 -8.91 1.84 2.81
CA SER A 38 -9.21 1.63 1.40
C SER A 38 -10.30 0.57 1.28
N TRP A 39 -11.41 0.94 0.62
CA TRP A 39 -12.47 0.01 0.25
C TRP A 39 -12.26 -0.40 -1.20
N VAL A 40 -11.86 -1.65 -1.41
CA VAL A 40 -11.57 -2.19 -2.74
C VAL A 40 -12.75 -3.03 -3.21
N ARG A 41 -13.17 -2.81 -4.45
CA ARG A 41 -14.18 -3.60 -5.16
C ARG A 41 -13.54 -4.31 -6.33
N ASP A 42 -14.00 -5.51 -6.60
CA ASP A 42 -13.51 -6.36 -7.67
C ASP A 42 -12.00 -6.62 -7.55
N GLU A 43 -11.49 -6.87 -6.34
CA GLU A 43 -10.04 -7.03 -6.09
C GLU A 43 -9.49 -8.26 -6.80
N LEU A 44 -8.43 -8.09 -7.59
CA LEU A 44 -7.77 -9.19 -8.29
C LEU A 44 -6.97 -10.04 -7.30
N MET A 45 -7.55 -11.17 -6.89
CA MET A 45 -6.96 -12.05 -5.89
C MET A 45 -6.64 -13.44 -6.46
N PHE A 46 -5.42 -13.88 -6.19
CA PHE A 46 -5.00 -15.24 -6.50
C PHE A 46 -5.71 -16.22 -5.55
N THR A 47 -6.66 -16.97 -6.09
CA THR A 47 -7.59 -17.80 -5.34
C THR A 47 -7.36 -19.27 -5.67
N ALA A 48 -7.23 -20.10 -4.64
CA ALA A 48 -7.18 -21.55 -4.81
C ALA A 48 -8.57 -22.07 -5.23
N LEU A 49 -8.62 -22.86 -6.30
CA LEU A 49 -9.86 -23.40 -6.86
C LEU A 49 -10.28 -24.74 -6.25
N GLY A 50 -9.56 -25.20 -5.21
CA GLY A 50 -9.78 -26.45 -4.50
C GLY A 50 -8.47 -27.17 -4.16
N ASP A 51 -8.60 -28.44 -3.76
CA ASP A 51 -7.57 -29.21 -3.05
C ASP A 51 -6.44 -29.73 -3.97
N GLY A 52 -6.52 -29.46 -5.28
CA GLY A 52 -5.62 -29.98 -6.32
C GLY A 52 -4.47 -29.06 -6.72
N GLY A 53 -4.19 -27.99 -5.96
CA GLY A 53 -3.13 -27.02 -6.27
C GLY A 53 -3.45 -26.09 -7.45
N GLN A 54 -4.68 -26.12 -7.96
CA GLN A 54 -5.14 -25.22 -9.01
C GLN A 54 -5.48 -23.85 -8.43
N SER A 55 -5.14 -22.80 -9.17
CA SER A 55 -5.35 -21.42 -8.76
C SER A 55 -5.63 -20.54 -9.97
N ALA A 56 -6.41 -19.48 -9.75
CA ALA A 56 -6.70 -18.46 -10.74
C ALA A 56 -6.75 -17.08 -10.09
N VAL A 57 -6.56 -16.03 -10.89
CA VAL A 57 -6.87 -14.67 -10.48
C VAL A 57 -8.37 -14.45 -10.69
N LEU A 58 -9.08 -14.11 -9.62
CA LEU A 58 -10.52 -13.83 -9.62
C LEU A 58 -10.78 -12.49 -8.94
N ASN A 59 -11.91 -11.86 -9.23
CA ASN A 59 -12.37 -10.69 -8.49
C ASN A 59 -12.95 -11.12 -7.13
N ALA A 60 -12.35 -10.67 -6.04
CA ALA A 60 -12.96 -10.68 -4.71
C ALA A 60 -13.96 -9.50 -4.61
N ASP A 61 -15.17 -9.76 -4.13
CA ASP A 61 -16.28 -8.77 -4.14
C ASP A 61 -15.92 -7.49 -3.39
N LYS A 62 -15.73 -7.58 -2.06
CA LYS A 62 -15.43 -6.41 -1.21
C LYS A 62 -14.35 -6.76 -0.21
N THR A 63 -13.24 -6.04 -0.30
CA THR A 63 -12.12 -6.17 0.63
C THR A 63 -11.79 -4.81 1.24
N ILE A 64 -11.09 -4.86 2.37
CA ILE A 64 -10.66 -3.66 3.09
C ILE A 64 -9.15 -3.76 3.27
N HIS A 65 -8.44 -2.74 2.79
CA HIS A 65 -7.02 -2.54 3.03
C HIS A 65 -6.88 -1.36 3.99
N GLN A 66 -6.14 -1.53 5.08
CA GLN A 66 -6.00 -0.49 6.09
C GLN A 66 -4.66 -0.63 6.79
N GLY A 67 -4.10 0.49 7.22
CA GLY A 67 -2.79 0.47 7.85
C GLY A 67 -2.37 1.83 8.39
N ILE A 68 -1.14 1.82 8.90
CA ILE A 68 -0.42 2.99 9.38
C ILE A 68 0.88 3.08 8.59
N GLU A 69 1.33 4.30 8.29
CA GLU A 69 2.65 4.57 7.73
C GLU A 69 3.39 5.53 8.65
N LEU A 70 4.69 5.27 8.88
CA LEU A 70 5.51 6.02 9.82
C LEU A 70 6.92 6.24 9.24
N GLY A 71 7.34 7.50 9.24
CA GLY A 71 8.69 7.94 8.91
C GLY A 71 9.20 8.90 9.98
N VAL A 72 10.47 8.73 10.38
CA VAL A 72 11.15 9.61 11.33
C VAL A 72 12.56 9.89 10.81
N GLY A 73 12.98 11.15 10.86
CA GLY A 73 14.33 11.57 10.50
C GLY A 73 14.97 12.37 11.62
N THR A 74 16.30 12.34 11.69
CA THR A 74 17.05 13.25 12.57
C THR A 74 18.36 13.72 11.94
N ARG A 75 18.78 14.96 12.21
CA ARG A 75 20.13 15.45 11.89
C ARG A 75 21.11 15.02 12.98
N LEU A 76 22.07 14.17 12.63
CA LEU A 76 23.01 13.58 13.60
C LEU A 76 24.23 14.46 13.91
N ALA A 77 24.71 15.24 12.95
CA ALA A 77 25.83 16.16 13.14
C ALA A 77 25.78 17.33 12.13
N GLU A 78 26.32 18.46 12.56
CA GLU A 78 26.62 19.61 11.73
C GLU A 78 28.13 19.82 11.78
N PHE A 79 28.79 19.64 10.63
CA PHE A 79 30.24 19.86 10.52
C PHE A 79 30.45 21.30 10.06
N ASP A 80 30.74 22.19 11.01
CA ASP A 80 31.33 23.49 10.67
C ASP A 80 32.80 23.23 10.31
N GLY A 81 33.06 23.18 9.00
CA GLY A 81 34.41 23.11 8.48
C GLY A 81 35.19 24.31 9.01
N GLN A 82 36.11 24.07 9.95
CA GLN A 82 37.00 25.12 10.42
C GLN A 82 37.74 25.70 9.21
N SER A 83 37.51 26.99 8.95
CA SER A 83 38.29 27.75 7.99
C SER A 83 39.74 27.75 8.47
N LEU A 84 40.59 26.99 7.80
CA LEU A 84 42.03 27.06 7.99
C LEU A 84 42.51 28.39 7.39
N THR A 85 42.64 29.42 8.23
CA THR A 85 43.44 30.62 7.98
C THR A 85 44.77 30.53 8.69
#